data_AF-R9A3G4-F1
#
_entry.id   AF-R9A3G4-F1
#
_cell.length_a   1.000
_cell.length_b   1.000
_cell.length_c   1.000
_cell.angle_alpha   90.00
_cell.angle_beta   90.00
_cell.angle_gamma   90.00
#
_symmetry.space_group_name_H-M   'P 1'
#
loop_
_entity.id
_entity.type
_entity.pdbx_description
1 polymer ?
#
loop_
_entity_poly.entity_id
_entity_poly.type
_entity_poly.pdbx_seq_one_letter_code
_entity_poly.pdbx_strand_id
1 'polypeptide(L)'
;MKQVKGNKNKHPESIQSTLDIESDLHIEYAKVLLSLWSYACNADGQFKKKEGDIVGELVNVLFEPDCLLSGFQSQKKPVLEILSKTFENPLPMKTITKVVLDNDEYALNFFEDAVCIVASDGALNQEEILFLEDLASELKISHMDKVRVEKKYLT
;
A
#
# COMPACT_ATOMS: atom_id res chain seq x y z
N MET A 1 7.96 10.56 -58.74
CA MET A 1 7.05 9.61 -58.07
C MET A 1 7.78 8.94 -56.91
N LYS A 2 7.24 9.11 -55.70
CA LYS A 2 7.36 8.32 -54.46
C LYS A 2 8.76 7.90 -53.96
N GLN A 3 9.31 8.72 -53.05
CA GLN A 3 10.05 8.21 -51.89
C GLN A 3 9.05 7.71 -50.84
N VAL A 4 9.08 6.42 -50.53
CA VAL A 4 8.49 5.86 -49.30
C VAL A 4 9.41 4.74 -48.83
N LYS A 5 10.15 4.97 -47.75
CA LYS A 5 10.40 3.96 -46.71
C LYS A 5 10.46 4.67 -45.37
N GLY A 6 9.25 4.85 -44.82
CA GLY A 6 9.03 5.30 -43.46
C GLY A 6 9.30 4.22 -42.44
N ASN A 7 9.38 4.70 -41.20
CA ASN A 7 9.29 4.03 -39.92
C ASN A 7 10.35 2.97 -39.59
N LYS A 8 11.43 3.46 -38.97
CA LYS A 8 12.10 2.73 -37.89
C LYS A 8 11.05 2.43 -36.80
N ASN A 9 10.66 1.17 -36.67
CA ASN A 9 9.96 0.66 -35.50
C ASN A 9 10.82 0.95 -34.26
N LYS A 10 10.45 1.98 -33.49
CA LYS A 10 10.95 2.19 -32.13
C LYS A 10 9.93 1.58 -31.17
N HIS A 11 10.19 0.35 -30.73
CA HIS A 11 9.83 -0.21 -29.41
C HIS A 11 10.61 -1.53 -29.26
N PRO A 12 11.28 -1.80 -28.11
CA PRO A 12 10.57 -2.12 -26.85
C PRO A 12 11.31 -1.76 -25.53
N GLU A 13 12.28 -0.83 -25.51
CA GLU A 13 13.08 -0.60 -24.29
C GLU A 13 12.23 -0.17 -23.07
N SER A 14 11.16 0.61 -23.29
CA SER A 14 10.27 1.07 -22.22
C SER A 14 9.37 -0.02 -21.64
N ILE A 15 9.06 -1.07 -22.41
CA ILE A 15 8.20 -2.18 -21.96
C ILE A 15 9.03 -3.13 -21.10
N GLN A 16 10.26 -3.41 -21.52
CA GLN A 16 11.20 -4.22 -20.76
C GLN A 16 11.54 -3.56 -19.41
N SER A 17 11.84 -2.25 -19.41
CA SER A 17 12.13 -1.53 -18.16
C SER A 17 10.96 -1.50 -17.19
N THR A 18 9.71 -1.46 -17.69
CA THR A 18 8.52 -1.48 -16.82
C THR A 18 8.29 -2.86 -16.21
N LEU A 19 8.47 -3.94 -16.98
CA LEU A 19 8.40 -5.32 -16.48
C LEU A 19 9.49 -5.62 -15.43
N ASP A 20 10.68 -5.06 -15.62
CA ASP A 20 11.79 -5.20 -14.67
C ASP A 20 11.49 -4.45 -13.33
N ILE A 21 10.80 -3.30 -13.38
CA ILE A 21 10.34 -2.59 -12.16
C ILE A 21 9.19 -3.32 -11.49
N GLU A 22 8.22 -3.81 -12.27
CA GLU A 22 7.02 -4.47 -11.72
C GLU A 22 7.35 -5.72 -10.93
N SER A 23 8.47 -6.39 -11.24
CA SER A 23 8.95 -7.60 -10.58
C SER A 23 9.98 -7.36 -9.48
N ASP A 24 10.33 -6.09 -9.20
CA ASP A 24 11.27 -5.75 -8.13
C ASP A 24 10.66 -6.05 -6.75
N LEU A 25 11.47 -6.62 -5.86
CA LEU A 25 11.02 -7.03 -4.52
C LEU A 25 10.53 -5.87 -3.65
N HIS A 26 11.13 -4.67 -3.76
CA HIS A 26 10.68 -3.51 -2.99
C HIS A 26 9.33 -3.00 -3.52
N ILE A 27 9.12 -3.09 -4.83
CA ILE A 27 7.85 -2.74 -5.48
C ILE A 27 6.77 -3.75 -5.07
N GLU A 28 7.07 -5.04 -5.10
CA GLU A 28 6.16 -6.09 -4.61
C GLU A 28 5.79 -5.89 -3.13
N TYR A 29 6.75 -5.52 -2.28
CA TYR A 29 6.46 -5.22 -0.87
C TYR A 29 5.62 -3.93 -0.72
N ALA A 30 5.90 -2.89 -1.50
CA ALA A 30 5.08 -1.68 -1.51
C ALA A 30 3.64 -1.94 -1.97
N LYS A 31 3.44 -2.85 -2.95
CA LYS A 31 2.10 -3.30 -3.36
C LYS A 31 1.35 -3.96 -2.20
N VAL A 32 2.04 -4.74 -1.37
CA VAL A 32 1.45 -5.39 -0.18
C VAL A 32 0.99 -4.35 0.84
N LEU A 33 1.83 -3.38 1.21
CA LEU A 33 1.47 -2.27 2.10
C LEU A 33 0.27 -1.51 1.57
N LEU A 34 0.33 -1.09 0.31
CA LEU A 34 -0.71 -0.29 -0.30
C LEU A 34 -2.04 -1.04 -0.44
N SER A 35 -1.99 -2.37 -0.59
CA SER A 35 -3.20 -3.20 -0.58
C SER A 35 -3.88 -3.18 0.78
N LEU A 36 -3.12 -3.25 1.88
CA LEU A 36 -3.67 -3.12 3.22
C LEU A 36 -4.29 -1.72 3.43
N TRP A 37 -3.55 -0.68 3.03
CA TRP A 37 -4.03 0.70 3.14
C TRP A 37 -5.31 0.93 2.33
N SER A 38 -5.42 0.32 1.15
CA SER A 38 -6.66 0.34 0.35
C SER A 38 -7.84 -0.30 1.08
N TYR A 39 -7.65 -1.47 1.71
CA TYR A 39 -8.70 -2.07 2.53
C TYR A 39 -9.09 -1.19 3.72
N ALA A 40 -8.11 -0.57 4.37
CA ALA A 40 -8.34 0.35 5.49
C ALA A 40 -9.20 1.56 5.06
N CYS A 41 -8.88 2.22 3.94
CA CYS A 41 -9.68 3.33 3.41
C CYS A 41 -11.08 2.94 2.90
N ASN A 42 -11.37 1.64 2.77
CA ASN A 42 -12.65 1.15 2.27
C ASN A 42 -13.35 0.26 3.29
N ALA A 43 -12.92 0.29 4.56
CA ALA A 43 -13.44 -0.58 5.61
C ALA A 43 -14.96 -0.40 5.81
N ASP A 44 -15.46 0.83 5.67
CA ASP A 44 -16.88 1.18 5.74
C ASP A 44 -17.56 1.27 4.35
N GLY A 45 -16.85 0.93 3.27
CA GLY A 45 -17.31 1.04 1.90
C GLY A 45 -17.36 2.47 1.35
N GLN A 46 -16.86 3.47 2.09
CA GLN A 46 -16.84 4.87 1.69
C GLN A 46 -15.42 5.43 1.76
N PHE A 47 -14.77 5.55 0.60
CA PHE A 47 -13.46 6.21 0.53
C PHE A 47 -13.56 7.69 0.93
N LYS A 48 -12.95 8.07 2.07
CA LYS A 48 -12.93 9.46 2.55
C LYS A 48 -11.65 10.16 2.12
N LYS A 49 -11.76 11.46 1.81
CA LYS A 49 -10.62 12.27 1.36
C LYS A 49 -9.45 12.26 2.36
N LYS A 50 -9.73 12.35 3.66
CA LYS A 50 -8.69 12.38 4.71
C LYS A 50 -7.85 11.10 4.74
N GLU A 51 -8.49 9.95 4.61
CA GLU A 51 -7.81 8.65 4.54
C GLU A 51 -6.91 8.59 3.30
N GLY A 52 -7.42 9.07 2.16
CA GLY A 52 -6.65 9.20 0.93
C GLY A 52 -5.45 10.15 1.03
N ASP A 53 -5.61 11.28 1.73
CA ASP A 53 -4.52 12.22 1.98
C ASP A 53 -3.40 11.56 2.82
N ILE A 54 -3.76 10.81 3.87
CA ILE A 54 -2.79 10.03 4.68
C ILE A 54 -2.07 8.97 3.84
N VAL A 55 -2.81 8.20 3.05
CA VAL A 55 -2.19 7.20 2.17
C VAL A 55 -1.23 7.86 1.17
N GLY A 56 -1.58 9.04 0.65
CA GLY A 56 -0.70 9.84 -0.19
C GLY A 56 0.59 10.25 0.53
N GLU A 57 0.52 10.64 1.80
CA GLU A 57 1.68 10.94 2.63
C GLU A 57 2.54 9.69 2.88
N LEU A 58 1.93 8.57 3.28
CA LEU A 58 2.63 7.30 3.49
C LEU A 58 3.36 6.83 2.22
N VAL A 59 2.71 6.91 1.06
CA VAL A 59 3.34 6.60 -0.24
C VAL A 59 4.52 7.53 -0.52
N ASN A 60 4.43 8.82 -0.16
CA ASN A 60 5.55 9.73 -0.35
C ASN A 60 6.74 9.39 0.56
N VAL A 61 6.48 9.01 1.82
CA VAL A 61 7.51 8.55 2.77
C VAL A 61 8.27 7.35 2.23
N LEU A 62 7.61 6.42 1.50
CA LEU A 62 8.31 5.28 0.90
C LEU A 62 9.48 5.70 0.00
N PHE A 63 9.42 6.88 -0.64
CA PHE A 63 10.50 7.38 -1.49
C PHE A 63 11.59 8.16 -0.74
N GLU A 64 11.39 8.53 0.52
CA GLU A 64 12.38 9.30 1.28
C GLU A 64 13.72 8.55 1.40
N PRO A 65 14.84 9.26 1.66
CA PRO A 65 16.13 8.63 1.85
C PRO A 65 16.08 7.50 2.89
N ASP A 66 16.75 6.38 2.59
CA ASP A 66 16.79 5.17 3.43
C ASP A 66 15.43 4.46 3.62
N CYS A 67 14.39 4.84 2.87
CA CYS A 67 13.11 4.14 2.82
C CYS A 67 13.02 3.13 1.66
N LEU A 68 11.95 2.33 1.70
CA LEU A 68 11.70 1.17 0.83
C LEU A 68 11.92 1.45 -0.67
N LEU A 69 11.46 2.60 -1.16
CA LEU A 69 11.48 3.01 -2.56
C LEU A 69 12.47 4.15 -2.84
N SER A 70 13.41 4.41 -1.91
CA SER A 70 14.45 5.43 -2.06
C SER A 70 15.26 5.28 -3.37
N GLY A 71 15.54 4.05 -3.79
CA GLY A 71 16.24 3.74 -5.03
C GLY A 71 15.46 4.04 -6.32
N PHE A 72 14.16 4.34 -6.22
CA PHE A 72 13.26 4.55 -7.36
C PHE A 72 12.96 6.03 -7.64
N GLN A 73 13.69 6.96 -7.03
CA GLN A 73 13.46 8.41 -7.22
C GLN A 73 13.46 8.85 -8.69
N SER A 74 14.38 8.34 -9.51
CA SER A 74 14.44 8.63 -10.96
C SER A 74 13.29 7.98 -11.75
N GLN A 75 12.62 7.00 -11.17
CA GLN A 75 11.52 6.21 -11.74
C GLN A 75 10.22 6.40 -10.96
N LYS A 76 10.08 7.51 -10.21
CA LYS A 76 8.94 7.73 -9.31
C LYS A 76 7.60 7.69 -10.04
N LYS A 77 7.51 8.31 -11.22
CA LYS A 77 6.26 8.34 -12.00
C LYS A 77 5.74 6.94 -12.38
N PRO A 78 6.50 6.08 -13.08
CA PRO A 78 6.02 4.74 -13.40
C PRO A 78 5.76 3.89 -12.16
N VAL A 79 6.54 4.04 -11.08
CA VAL A 79 6.24 3.35 -9.81
C VAL A 79 4.91 3.80 -9.22
N LEU A 80 4.62 5.10 -9.19
CA LEU A 80 3.32 5.60 -8.73
C LEU A 80 2.17 5.08 -9.59
N GLU A 81 2.34 4.95 -10.91
CA GLU A 81 1.33 4.34 -11.78
C GLU A 81 1.04 2.87 -11.44
N ILE A 82 2.07 2.09 -11.08
CA ILE A 82 1.90 0.71 -10.59
C ILE A 82 1.15 0.71 -9.26
N LEU A 83 1.60 1.54 -8.31
CA LEU A 83 1.01 1.65 -6.99
C LEU A 83 -0.46 2.09 -7.05
N SER A 84 -0.80 3.10 -7.85
CA SER A 84 -2.20 3.52 -8.06
C SER A 84 -3.09 2.36 -8.53
N LYS A 85 -2.62 1.55 -9.50
CA LYS A 85 -3.37 0.38 -9.97
C LYS A 85 -3.57 -0.66 -8.87
N THR A 86 -2.57 -0.85 -8.02
CA THR A 86 -2.66 -1.75 -6.86
C THR A 86 -3.60 -1.21 -5.81
N PHE A 87 -3.65 0.10 -5.56
CA PHE A 87 -4.61 0.68 -4.63
C PHE A 87 -6.05 0.46 -5.10
N GLU A 88 -6.31 0.62 -6.40
CA GLU A 88 -7.62 0.35 -7.01
C GLU A 88 -7.98 -1.15 -7.05
N ASN A 89 -6.96 -2.01 -7.13
CA ASN A 89 -7.11 -3.46 -7.22
C ASN A 89 -6.17 -4.15 -6.21
N PRO A 90 -6.52 -4.09 -4.91
CA PRO A 90 -5.62 -4.57 -3.86
C PRO A 90 -5.38 -6.07 -3.96
N LEU A 91 -4.20 -6.49 -3.53
CA LEU A 91 -3.85 -7.90 -3.38
C LEU A 91 -4.75 -8.54 -2.32
N PRO A 92 -5.13 -9.83 -2.47
CA PRO A 92 -5.96 -10.51 -1.48
C PRO A 92 -5.35 -10.48 -0.08
N MET A 93 -6.17 -10.34 0.96
CA MET A 93 -5.72 -10.30 2.36
C MET A 93 -4.81 -11.47 2.74
N LYS A 94 -5.07 -12.68 2.21
CA LYS A 94 -4.19 -13.86 2.44
C LYS A 94 -2.74 -13.64 1.98
N THR A 95 -2.52 -12.79 0.98
CA THR A 95 -1.19 -12.46 0.46
C THR A 95 -0.50 -11.52 1.45
N ILE A 96 -1.24 -10.55 1.98
CA ILE A 96 -0.77 -9.60 2.99
C ILE A 96 -0.37 -10.35 4.27
N THR A 97 -1.25 -11.20 4.81
CA THR A 97 -0.97 -11.95 6.05
C THR A 97 0.21 -12.91 5.93
N LYS A 98 0.44 -13.47 4.73
CA LYS A 98 1.63 -14.30 4.46
C LYS A 98 2.95 -13.53 4.54
N VAL A 99 2.96 -12.25 4.17
CA VAL A 99 4.18 -11.43 4.18
C VAL A 99 4.65 -11.16 5.60
N VAL A 100 3.72 -11.02 6.55
CA VAL A 100 4.04 -10.75 7.96
C VAL A 100 4.08 -12.02 8.82
N LEU A 101 3.87 -13.19 8.22
CA LEU A 101 3.80 -14.45 8.95
C LEU A 101 5.11 -14.67 9.74
N ASP A 102 4.96 -15.00 11.03
CA ASP A 102 6.05 -15.24 11.97
C ASP A 102 6.99 -14.03 12.19
N ASN A 103 6.54 -12.82 11.85
CA ASN A 103 7.23 -11.57 12.14
C ASN A 103 6.29 -10.60 12.89
N ASP A 104 6.34 -10.68 14.22
CA ASP A 104 5.47 -9.90 15.11
C ASP A 104 5.65 -8.38 14.94
N GLU A 105 6.86 -7.92 14.64
CA GLU A 105 7.13 -6.49 14.41
C GLU A 105 6.45 -6.00 13.13
N TYR A 106 6.54 -6.77 12.04
CA TYR A 106 5.88 -6.41 10.79
C TYR A 106 4.37 -6.50 10.90
N ALA A 107 3.85 -7.54 11.55
CA ALA A 107 2.42 -7.67 11.80
C ALA A 107 1.89 -6.45 12.58
N LEU A 108 2.61 -6.03 13.63
CA LEU A 108 2.28 -4.87 14.43
C LEU A 108 2.32 -3.56 13.62
N ASN A 109 3.37 -3.34 12.82
CA ASN A 109 3.47 -2.14 11.98
C ASN A 109 2.33 -2.06 10.97
N PHE A 110 1.95 -3.19 10.36
CA PHE A 110 0.81 -3.26 9.44
C PHE A 110 -0.50 -2.92 10.15
N PHE A 111 -0.70 -3.49 11.35
CA PHE A 111 -1.88 -3.17 12.14
C PHE A 111 -1.93 -1.69 12.54
N GLU A 112 -0.79 -1.11 12.92
CA GLU A 112 -0.69 0.31 13.28
C GLU A 112 -1.00 1.24 12.11
N ASP A 113 -0.49 0.96 10.91
CA ASP A 113 -0.84 1.69 9.69
C ASP A 113 -2.35 1.68 9.43
N ALA A 114 -2.98 0.50 9.54
CA ALA A 114 -4.41 0.35 9.32
C ALA A 114 -5.23 1.15 10.34
N VAL A 115 -4.86 1.09 11.63
CA VAL A 115 -5.51 1.86 12.69
C VAL A 115 -5.34 3.37 12.45
N CYS A 116 -4.15 3.82 12.05
CA CYS A 116 -3.88 5.22 11.74
C CYS A 116 -4.78 5.75 10.61
N ILE A 117 -4.94 4.97 9.54
CA ILE A 117 -5.78 5.33 8.39
C ILE A 117 -7.25 5.37 8.79
N VAL A 118 -7.75 4.29 9.40
CA VAL A 118 -9.15 4.15 9.80
C VAL A 118 -9.56 5.20 10.84
N ALA A 119 -8.66 5.56 11.76
CA ALA A 119 -8.91 6.58 12.78
C ALA A 119 -8.90 8.03 12.27
N SER A 120 -8.50 8.26 11.01
CA SER A 120 -8.15 9.59 10.52
C SER A 120 -9.30 10.60 10.45
N ASP A 121 -10.53 10.11 10.39
CA ASP A 121 -11.73 10.93 10.36
C ASP A 121 -12.22 11.34 11.75
N GLY A 122 -11.70 10.68 12.81
CA GLY A 122 -11.84 11.02 14.22
C GLY A 122 -12.84 10.18 15.01
N ALA A 123 -13.67 9.34 14.37
CA ALA A 123 -14.57 8.44 15.10
C ALA A 123 -14.90 7.20 14.28
N LEU A 124 -14.63 6.03 14.85
CA LEU A 124 -14.87 4.77 14.16
C LEU A 124 -16.36 4.41 14.13
N ASN A 125 -16.82 3.97 12.98
CA ASN A 125 -18.09 3.28 12.83
C ASN A 125 -17.97 1.77 13.12
N GLN A 126 -19.10 1.06 13.09
CA GLN A 126 -19.14 -0.34 13.47
C GLN A 126 -18.39 -1.24 12.47
N GLU A 127 -18.44 -0.89 11.18
CA GLU A 127 -17.78 -1.59 10.09
C GLU A 127 -16.25 -1.47 10.20
N GLU A 128 -15.74 -0.28 10.49
CA GLU A 128 -14.32 -0.01 10.76
C GLU A 128 -13.82 -0.76 12.00
N ILE A 129 -14.61 -0.79 13.08
CA ILE A 129 -14.27 -1.58 14.27
C ILE A 129 -14.17 -3.06 13.91
N LEU A 130 -15.16 -3.61 13.20
CA LEU A 130 -15.13 -5.02 12.78
C LEU A 130 -13.94 -5.33 11.88
N PHE A 131 -13.60 -4.44 10.95
CA PHE A 131 -12.42 -4.57 10.13
C PHE A 131 -11.13 -4.65 10.96
N LEU A 132 -10.96 -3.77 11.96
CA LEU A 132 -9.78 -3.78 12.82
C LEU A 132 -9.72 -5.02 13.72
N GLU A 133 -10.86 -5.50 14.24
CA GLU A 133 -10.95 -6.76 14.98
C GLU A 133 -10.52 -7.97 14.13
N ASP A 134 -11.07 -8.07 12.92
CA ASP A 134 -10.76 -9.15 11.98
C ASP A 134 -9.29 -9.09 11.57
N LEU A 135 -8.78 -7.89 11.27
CA LEU A 135 -7.38 -7.69 10.92
C LEU A 135 -6.43 -8.07 12.07
N ALA A 136 -6.74 -7.66 13.30
CA ALA A 136 -5.94 -8.02 14.47
C ALA A 136 -5.90 -9.55 14.66
N SER A 137 -7.03 -10.24 14.45
CA SER A 137 -7.10 -11.70 14.51
C SER A 137 -6.26 -12.36 13.40
N GLU A 138 -6.40 -11.90 12.16
CA GLU A 138 -5.67 -12.43 11.00
C GLU A 138 -4.15 -12.24 11.12
N LEU A 139 -3.71 -11.09 11.62
CA LEU A 139 -2.30 -10.77 11.88
C LEU A 139 -1.80 -11.33 13.23
N LYS A 140 -2.67 -12.01 14.01
CA LYS A 140 -2.37 -12.59 15.33
C LYS A 140 -1.83 -11.57 16.34
N ILE A 141 -2.32 -10.33 16.29
CA ILE A 141 -1.93 -9.25 17.19
C ILE A 141 -2.37 -9.59 18.62
N SER A 142 -1.45 -9.45 19.57
CA SER A 142 -1.79 -9.66 20.98
C SER A 142 -2.80 -8.61 21.46
N HIS A 143 -3.66 -8.98 22.42
CA HIS A 143 -4.62 -8.03 22.98
C HIS A 143 -3.94 -6.78 23.57
N MET A 144 -2.77 -6.95 24.20
CA MET A 144 -2.00 -5.83 24.76
C MET A 144 -1.50 -4.88 23.67
N ASP A 145 -0.94 -5.41 22.58
CA ASP A 145 -0.43 -4.59 21.48
C ASP A 145 -1.56 -3.85 20.77
N LYS A 146 -2.67 -4.56 20.52
CA LYS A 146 -3.87 -3.96 19.94
C LYS A 146 -4.35 -2.76 20.76
N VAL A 147 -4.58 -2.95 22.06
CA VAL A 147 -5.03 -1.86 22.95
C VAL A 147 -4.02 -0.70 23.01
N ARG A 148 -2.72 -1.00 22.94
CA ARG A 148 -1.67 0.03 22.91
C ARG A 148 -1.77 0.87 21.64
N VAL A 149 -1.89 0.23 20.48
CA VAL A 149 -2.01 0.90 19.18
C VAL A 149 -3.30 1.72 19.13
N GLU A 150 -4.45 1.12 19.45
CA GLU A 150 -5.74 1.80 19.43
C GLU A 150 -5.75 3.05 20.31
N LYS A 151 -5.19 2.98 21.53
CA LYS A 151 -5.08 4.15 22.42
C LYS A 151 -4.28 5.31 21.82
N LYS A 152 -3.30 5.03 20.95
CA LYS A 152 -2.46 6.05 20.32
C LYS A 152 -3.25 6.90 19.31
N TYR A 153 -4.27 6.33 18.68
CA TYR A 153 -4.99 6.95 17.55
C TYR A 153 -6.47 7.23 17.81
N LEU A 154 -7.12 6.50 18.71
CA LEU A 154 -8.58 6.56 18.95
C LEU A 154 -8.96 7.32 20.23
N THR A 155 -8.11 8.26 20.68
CA THR A 155 -8.32 9.00 21.94
C THR A 155 -9.25 10.20 21.81
#